data_AF-A0A0G0F1T4-F1
#
_entry.id   AF-A0A0G0F1T4-F1
#
_cell.length_a   1.000
_cell.length_b   1.000
_cell.length_c   1.000
_cell.angle_alpha   90.00
_cell.angle_beta   90.00
_cell.angle_gamma   90.00
#
_symmetry.space_group_name_H-M   'P 1'
#
loop_
_entity.id
_entity.type
_entity.pdbx_description
1 polymer ?
#
loop_
_entity_poly.entity_id
_entity_poly.type
_entity_poly.pdbx_seq_one_letter_code
_entity_poly.pdbx_strand_id
1 'polypeptide(L)'
;MLILLSLIVCGVIYILRGSLNLSDILGKLDLSKLTPIKLGLTGKPESPLRPRSEASLIVKSAKNQASDPKARLHISILLSLFLATIAAGTYLSLYSLLITQSGPVFGAAFTDANIMVPILRASVFVYGLAAVLALFYGISGKITPLLGAISLTVLVGFASLIVPSVFQKLVVAPNELVKETPFIKNNIEATRKAYGLDKIEERNISADKPITAEDIANNNLTIKNVRLWEREPLLSTFSQIQEIRTYYEFSSVDNDRYTINNELRQIMLSPRELASDSLPNKSWINERLTFTHGYGAAVGPVNQVTPEGLPVLFVKDLPPKSEVKELTITRPEVYYGEIPNEYVIVKTKSKEFDYPKGEENVYSTYAGSGGVEINSLSRRLLYAIRFGSLKLFLSSDITKESRILYYRNIKERISKIAPFLELDRDPYLVIAEGKMYWILDAYTSTDRYPYSQPLPLNGGKVNYIRNSVKVVVDAYDGKVTFYQADPDDPIIKTYAKIFPKTFKKLADMPKKLISHLRYPEDIFTLQTAIYTIYHMDDPQIFYNK
;
A
#
# COMPACT_ATOMS: atom_id res chain seq x y z
N MET A 1 7.43 19.58 -14.83
CA MET A 1 7.28 19.10 -16.22
C MET A 1 6.55 20.10 -17.12
N LEU A 2 5.31 20.51 -16.81
CA LEU A 2 4.53 21.47 -17.61
C LEU A 2 5.26 22.81 -17.88
N ILE A 3 5.88 23.41 -16.85
CA ILE A 3 6.62 24.68 -16.98
C ILE A 3 7.83 24.55 -17.91
N LEU A 4 8.56 23.43 -17.82
CA LEU A 4 9.73 23.17 -18.67
C LEU A 4 9.33 22.99 -20.15
N LEU A 5 8.24 22.26 -20.40
CA LEU A 5 7.70 22.09 -21.75
C LEU A 5 7.29 23.43 -22.35
N SER A 6 6.58 24.27 -21.58
CA SER A 6 6.20 25.61 -21.99
C SER A 6 7.42 26.49 -22.26
N LEU A 7 8.44 26.47 -21.40
CA LEU A 7 9.68 27.20 -21.58
C LEU A 7 10.41 26.81 -22.87
N ILE A 8 10.53 25.50 -23.15
CA ILE A 8 11.18 24.98 -24.36
C ILE A 8 10.39 25.35 -25.61
N VAL A 9 9.08 25.10 -25.62
CA VAL A 9 8.20 25.37 -26.78
C VAL A 9 8.15 26.86 -27.10
N CYS A 10 7.91 27.72 -26.10
CA CYS A 10 7.92 29.16 -26.30
C CYS A 10 9.31 29.66 -26.73
N GLY A 11 10.39 29.11 -26.16
CA GLY A 11 11.75 29.44 -26.55
C GLY A 11 12.02 29.16 -28.02
N VAL A 12 11.70 27.95 -28.49
CA VAL A 12 11.84 27.55 -29.90
C VAL A 12 10.99 28.43 -30.81
N ILE A 13 9.73 28.71 -30.46
CA ILE A 13 8.84 29.58 -31.25
C ILE A 13 9.42 31.00 -31.36
N TYR A 14 9.95 31.56 -30.27
CA TYR A 14 10.49 32.91 -30.29
C TYR A 14 11.82 33.03 -31.03
N ILE A 15 12.64 31.96 -31.03
CA ILE A 15 13.86 31.86 -31.84
C ILE A 15 13.50 31.77 -33.33
N LEU A 16 12.57 30.89 -33.70
CA LEU A 16 12.11 30.72 -35.09
C LEU A 16 11.44 31.99 -35.65
N ARG A 17 10.77 32.77 -34.79
CA ARG A 17 10.17 34.07 -35.16
C ARG A 17 11.16 35.24 -35.18
N GLY A 18 12.43 35.03 -34.83
CA GLY A 18 13.44 36.10 -34.75
C GLY A 18 13.24 37.08 -33.58
N SER A 19 12.25 36.83 -32.71
CA SER A 19 11.96 37.65 -31.52
C SER A 19 12.93 37.44 -30.37
N LEU A 20 13.74 36.38 -30.41
CA LEU A 20 14.80 36.07 -29.45
C LEU A 20 16.07 35.69 -30.21
N ASN A 21 17.14 36.47 -30.02
CA ASN A 21 18.37 36.33 -30.80
C ASN A 21 19.42 35.51 -30.01
N LEU A 22 19.88 34.38 -30.55
CA LEU A 22 20.87 33.53 -29.88
C LEU A 22 22.28 34.13 -29.90
N SER A 23 22.60 35.01 -30.86
CA SER A 23 23.95 35.60 -30.95
C SER A 23 24.27 36.54 -29.78
N ASP A 24 23.27 37.17 -29.16
CA ASP A 24 23.43 37.96 -27.93
C ASP A 24 23.74 37.09 -26.69
N ILE A 25 23.35 35.82 -26.73
CA ILE A 25 23.53 34.84 -25.66
C ILE A 25 24.85 34.07 -25.85
N LEU A 26 25.11 33.59 -27.08
CA LEU A 26 26.30 32.81 -27.46
C LEU A 26 27.53 33.67 -27.77
N GLY A 27 27.36 34.89 -28.30
CA GLY A 27 28.48 35.78 -28.65
C GLY A 27 29.24 36.33 -27.44
N LYS A 28 28.71 36.16 -26.22
CA LYS A 28 29.39 36.46 -24.95
C LYS A 28 30.05 35.24 -24.30
N LEU A 29 29.85 34.05 -24.84
CA LEU A 29 30.62 32.83 -24.53
C LEU A 29 31.78 32.78 -25.52
N ASP A 30 32.96 33.22 -25.08
CA ASP A 30 34.17 33.22 -25.91
C ASP A 30 34.69 31.78 -26.13
N LEU A 31 34.09 31.10 -27.10
CA LEU A 31 34.46 29.74 -27.53
C LEU A 31 35.84 29.68 -28.21
N SER A 32 36.48 30.82 -28.48
CA SER A 32 37.81 30.89 -29.10
C SER A 32 38.95 30.43 -28.18
N LYS A 33 38.68 30.27 -26.87
CA LYS A 33 39.63 29.74 -25.88
C LYS A 33 39.63 28.21 -25.76
N LEU A 34 38.73 27.51 -26.44
CA LEU A 34 38.78 26.06 -26.59
C LEU A 34 39.71 25.75 -27.77
N THR A 35 40.96 25.38 -27.48
CA THR A 35 41.93 24.94 -28.49
C THR A 35 41.33 23.85 -29.38
N PRO A 36 41.34 24.00 -30.72
CA PRO A 36 40.92 22.93 -31.61
C PRO A 36 41.99 21.84 -31.66
N ILE A 37 41.61 20.61 -31.31
CA ILE A 37 42.41 19.40 -31.57
C ILE A 37 42.50 19.25 -33.09
N LYS A 38 43.67 19.48 -33.68
CA LYS A 38 43.96 19.18 -35.09
C LYS A 38 44.02 17.66 -35.26
N LEU A 39 43.01 17.07 -35.91
CA LEU A 39 43.19 15.79 -36.60
C LEU A 39 43.70 16.09 -38.01
N GLY A 40 44.91 15.63 -38.32
CA GLY A 40 45.49 15.73 -39.66
C GLY A 40 44.96 14.63 -40.57
N LEU A 41 44.40 15.01 -41.73
CA LEU A 41 44.33 14.15 -42.90
C LEU A 41 44.63 14.97 -44.15
N THR A 42 45.63 14.50 -44.89
CA THR A 42 46.20 15.02 -46.13
C THR A 42 45.42 14.55 -47.35
N GLY A 43 45.21 15.42 -48.34
CA GLY A 43 44.74 15.05 -49.69
C GLY A 43 44.75 16.24 -50.66
N LYS A 44 45.46 16.10 -51.79
CA LYS A 44 45.78 17.11 -52.83
C LYS A 44 44.63 17.32 -53.87
N PRO A 45 44.72 18.35 -54.74
CA PRO A 45 43.58 18.93 -55.47
C PRO A 45 43.53 18.58 -56.98
N GLU A 46 42.34 18.68 -57.60
CA GLU A 46 42.14 18.85 -59.05
C GLU A 46 41.00 19.84 -59.34
N SER A 47 41.08 20.50 -60.50
CA SER A 47 40.37 21.73 -60.92
C SER A 47 39.37 21.46 -62.08
N PRO A 48 38.76 22.44 -62.79
CA PRO A 48 37.36 22.84 -62.56
C PRO A 48 36.46 22.82 -63.82
N LEU A 49 35.16 22.48 -63.72
CA LEU A 49 34.14 22.81 -64.75
C LEU A 49 32.74 23.03 -64.12
N ARG A 50 32.08 24.14 -64.49
CA ARG A 50 30.81 24.73 -63.98
C ARG A 50 29.53 24.06 -64.56
N PRO A 51 28.29 24.51 -64.24
CA PRO A 51 27.64 24.63 -62.93
C PRO A 51 26.27 23.88 -62.92
N ARG A 52 25.78 23.44 -61.76
CA ARG A 52 24.37 23.04 -61.58
C ARG A 52 23.80 23.75 -60.36
N SER A 53 22.78 24.55 -60.61
CA SER A 53 21.98 25.38 -59.69
C SER A 53 22.16 25.11 -58.20
N GLU A 54 22.99 25.91 -57.55
CA GLU A 54 22.92 26.11 -56.10
C GLU A 54 21.67 26.95 -55.79
N ALA A 55 20.68 26.33 -55.17
CA ALA A 55 19.76 27.06 -54.31
C ALA A 55 20.57 27.50 -53.08
N SER A 56 21.27 28.62 -53.22
CA SER A 56 21.86 29.31 -52.09
C SER A 56 20.72 29.75 -51.18
N LEU A 57 20.49 29.00 -50.10
CA LEU A 57 19.95 29.57 -48.88
C LEU A 57 21.00 30.56 -48.40
N ILE A 58 20.91 31.78 -48.93
CA ILE A 58 21.56 32.96 -48.36
C ILE A 58 21.04 33.02 -46.93
N VAL A 59 21.82 32.49 -45.99
CA VAL A 59 21.75 32.87 -44.59
C VAL A 59 22.10 34.34 -44.60
N LYS A 60 21.08 35.19 -44.75
CA LYS A 60 21.21 36.61 -44.49
C LYS A 60 21.82 36.70 -43.11
N SER A 61 23.04 37.23 -43.06
CA SER A 61 23.66 37.77 -41.86
C SER A 61 22.56 38.52 -41.10
N ALA A 62 22.10 37.91 -40.01
CA ALA A 62 21.11 38.52 -39.15
C ALA A 62 21.78 39.76 -38.56
N LYS A 63 21.43 40.92 -39.12
CA LYS A 63 21.62 42.22 -38.45
C LYS A 63 21.27 42.02 -36.98
N ASN A 64 22.14 42.49 -36.07
CA ASN A 64 21.90 42.56 -34.63
C ASN A 64 20.55 43.26 -34.33
N GLN A 65 19.45 42.50 -34.40
CA GLN A 65 18.15 42.92 -33.91
C GLN A 65 18.08 42.47 -32.45
N ALA A 66 17.96 43.46 -31.57
CA ALA A 66 17.76 43.22 -30.14
C ALA A 66 16.46 42.43 -29.93
N SER A 67 16.50 41.44 -29.02
CA SER A 67 15.33 40.64 -28.62
C SER A 67 14.10 41.50 -28.30
N ASP A 68 12.90 41.04 -28.72
CA ASP A 68 11.62 41.70 -28.39
C ASP A 68 11.43 41.70 -26.86
N PRO A 69 11.25 42.88 -26.22
CA PRO A 69 11.03 42.99 -24.77
C PRO A 69 9.89 42.12 -24.23
N LYS A 70 8.80 41.94 -24.99
CA LYS A 70 7.65 41.13 -24.55
C LYS A 70 7.97 39.64 -24.58
N ALA A 71 8.62 39.16 -25.64
CA ALA A 71 9.08 37.79 -25.75
C ALA A 71 10.15 37.46 -24.68
N ARG A 72 11.10 38.39 -24.46
CA ARG A 72 12.13 38.28 -23.42
C ARG A 72 11.52 38.21 -22.03
N LEU A 73 10.55 39.09 -21.72
CA LEU A 73 9.85 39.08 -20.43
C LEU A 73 9.10 37.78 -20.21
N HIS A 74 8.36 37.28 -21.22
CA HIS A 74 7.61 36.03 -21.11
C HIS A 74 8.53 34.83 -20.84
N ILE A 75 9.63 34.69 -21.58
CA ILE A 75 10.63 33.63 -21.34
C ILE A 75 11.29 33.76 -19.97
N SER A 76 11.55 34.99 -19.53
CA SER A 76 12.14 35.25 -18.23
C SER A 76 11.20 34.87 -17.07
N ILE A 77 9.90 35.10 -17.22
CA ILE A 77 8.88 34.67 -16.25
C ILE A 77 8.83 33.13 -16.19
N LEU A 78 8.77 32.46 -17.34
CA LEU A 78 8.77 30.99 -17.39
C LEU A 78 10.06 30.40 -16.79
N LEU A 79 11.21 30.98 -17.09
CA LEU A 79 12.50 30.57 -16.54
C LEU A 79 12.57 30.79 -15.02
N SER A 80 12.08 31.94 -14.53
CA SER A 80 12.00 32.22 -13.10
C SER A 80 11.11 31.22 -12.37
N LEU A 81 9.91 30.93 -12.91
CA LEU A 81 8.99 29.95 -12.32
C LEU A 81 9.61 28.54 -12.31
N PHE A 82 10.32 28.17 -13.38
CA PHE A 82 11.03 26.90 -13.45
C PHE A 82 12.12 26.80 -12.39
N LEU A 83 13.00 27.80 -12.28
CA LEU A 83 14.08 27.83 -11.30
C LEU A 83 13.57 27.89 -9.86
N ALA A 84 12.49 28.63 -9.59
CA ALA A 84 11.83 28.64 -8.28
C ALA A 84 11.24 27.27 -7.92
N THR A 85 10.66 26.56 -8.90
CA THR A 85 10.17 25.18 -8.70
C THR A 85 11.32 24.22 -8.39
N ILE A 86 12.47 24.37 -9.07
CA ILE A 86 13.69 23.61 -8.74
C ILE A 86 14.14 23.94 -7.32
N ALA A 87 14.25 25.21 -6.95
CA ALA A 87 14.65 25.63 -5.61
C ALA A 87 13.77 25.01 -4.52
N ALA A 88 12.43 25.06 -4.71
CA ALA A 88 11.48 24.42 -3.81
C ALA A 88 11.66 22.90 -3.75
N GLY A 89 11.86 22.25 -4.90
CA GLY A 89 12.14 20.81 -4.99
C GLY A 89 13.43 20.41 -4.26
N THR A 90 14.51 21.18 -4.44
CA THR A 90 15.80 20.97 -3.75
C THR A 90 15.69 21.21 -2.25
N TYR A 91 14.87 22.16 -1.82
CA TYR A 91 14.58 22.33 -0.40
C TYR A 91 13.88 21.10 0.18
N LEU A 92 12.89 20.55 -0.54
CA LEU A 92 12.21 19.33 -0.11
C LEU A 92 13.12 18.09 -0.16
N SER A 93 14.12 18.02 -1.06
CA SER A 93 15.06 16.91 -1.12
C SER A 93 15.98 16.81 0.11
N LEU A 94 16.10 17.87 0.92
CA LEU A 94 16.78 17.80 2.22
C LEU A 94 16.16 16.72 3.12
N TYR A 95 14.83 16.60 3.11
CA TYR A 95 14.13 15.58 3.90
C TYR A 95 14.25 14.19 3.28
N SER A 96 14.49 14.09 1.97
CA SER A 96 14.73 12.82 1.30
C SER A 96 15.98 12.11 1.81
N LEU A 97 16.99 12.85 2.27
CA LEU A 97 18.20 12.26 2.87
C LEU A 97 17.88 11.35 4.07
N LEU A 98 16.79 11.64 4.78
CA LEU A 98 16.37 10.86 5.94
C LEU A 98 15.68 9.54 5.57
N ILE A 99 15.31 9.35 4.30
CA ILE A 99 14.55 8.20 3.81
C ILE A 99 15.26 7.51 2.63
N THR A 100 16.58 7.62 2.59
CA THR A 100 17.44 6.98 1.58
C THR A 100 18.53 6.17 2.25
N GLN A 101 18.96 5.09 1.60
CA GLN A 101 20.15 4.36 2.04
C GLN A 101 21.39 5.24 1.85
N SER A 102 22.15 5.47 2.91
CA SER A 102 23.43 6.19 2.84
C SER A 102 24.44 5.59 3.82
N GLY A 103 25.60 5.17 3.29
CA GLY A 103 26.61 4.47 4.09
C GLY A 103 26.04 3.22 4.79
N PRO A 104 26.36 2.99 6.07
CA PRO A 104 25.96 1.79 6.80
C PRO A 104 24.48 1.77 7.24
N VAL A 105 23.73 2.86 7.03
CA VAL A 105 22.39 3.04 7.60
C VAL A 105 21.37 3.49 6.55
N PHE A 106 20.10 3.28 6.86
CA PHE A 106 19.01 3.95 6.15
C PHE A 106 18.72 5.28 6.84
N GLY A 107 18.86 6.39 6.11
CA GLY A 107 18.84 7.76 6.63
C GLY A 107 20.13 8.53 6.33
N ALA A 108 20.18 9.78 6.76
CA ALA A 108 21.32 10.64 6.45
C ALA A 108 22.55 10.23 7.27
N ALA A 109 23.67 9.94 6.59
CA ALA A 109 24.95 9.58 7.19
C ALA A 109 25.79 10.82 7.51
N PHE A 110 26.99 10.63 8.08
CA PHE A 110 27.88 11.74 8.45
C PHE A 110 28.20 12.67 7.28
N THR A 111 28.49 12.11 6.10
CA THR A 111 28.75 12.90 4.88
C THR A 111 27.51 13.69 4.45
N ASP A 112 26.31 13.14 4.59
CA ASP A 112 25.10 13.84 4.21
C ASP A 112 24.85 15.05 5.10
N ALA A 113 24.93 14.85 6.42
CA ALA A 113 24.68 15.89 7.40
C ALA A 113 25.70 17.05 7.29
N ASN A 114 26.98 16.74 7.07
CA ASN A 114 28.06 17.72 7.10
C ASN A 114 28.39 18.33 5.73
N ILE A 115 28.09 17.64 4.63
CA ILE A 115 28.47 18.07 3.27
C ILE A 115 27.24 18.23 2.37
N MET A 116 26.39 17.20 2.27
CA MET A 116 25.24 17.24 1.35
C MET A 116 24.21 18.30 1.76
N VAL A 117 23.88 18.42 3.06
CA VAL A 117 22.94 19.42 3.58
C VAL A 117 23.42 20.85 3.28
N PRO A 118 24.67 21.26 3.61
CA PRO A 118 25.19 22.56 3.21
C PRO A 118 25.16 22.81 1.69
N ILE A 119 25.55 21.82 0.87
CA ILE A 119 25.51 21.93 -0.59
C ILE A 119 24.08 22.16 -1.07
N LEU A 120 23.11 21.37 -0.60
CA LEU A 120 21.70 21.52 -0.98
C LEU A 120 21.14 22.87 -0.54
N ARG A 121 21.47 23.37 0.66
CA ARG A 121 21.08 24.72 1.10
C ARG A 121 21.67 25.82 0.21
N ALA A 122 22.94 25.69 -0.17
CA ALA A 122 23.57 26.61 -1.11
C ALA A 122 22.89 26.55 -2.49
N SER A 123 22.56 25.34 -2.98
CA SER A 123 21.82 25.16 -4.22
C SER A 123 20.46 25.87 -4.19
N VAL A 124 19.69 25.73 -3.11
CA VAL A 124 18.39 26.42 -2.95
C VAL A 124 18.56 27.94 -3.09
N PHE A 125 19.57 28.52 -2.44
CA PHE A 125 19.86 29.94 -2.56
C PHE A 125 20.27 30.33 -3.98
N VAL A 126 21.14 29.56 -4.62
CA VAL A 126 21.61 29.82 -5.98
C VAL A 126 20.48 29.72 -7.00
N TYR A 127 19.59 28.73 -6.89
CA TYR A 127 18.41 28.61 -7.74
C TYR A 127 17.43 29.77 -7.51
N GLY A 128 17.21 30.17 -6.26
CA GLY A 128 16.38 31.33 -5.93
C GLY A 128 16.95 32.63 -6.50
N LEU A 129 18.26 32.84 -6.36
CA LEU A 129 18.96 33.98 -6.94
C LEU A 129 18.88 33.97 -8.47
N ALA A 130 19.09 32.82 -9.10
CA ALA A 130 18.95 32.66 -10.54
C ALA A 130 17.52 32.96 -11.04
N ALA A 131 16.50 32.59 -10.26
CA ALA A 131 15.11 32.93 -10.57
C ALA A 131 14.87 34.45 -10.56
N VAL A 132 15.34 35.14 -9.52
CA VAL A 132 15.26 36.61 -9.43
C VAL A 132 16.02 37.28 -10.57
N LEU A 133 17.22 36.79 -10.88
CA LEU A 133 18.05 37.33 -11.96
C LEU A 133 17.49 37.03 -13.36
N ALA A 134 16.69 35.95 -13.51
CA ALA A 134 15.94 35.70 -14.72
C ALA A 134 14.88 36.79 -14.95
N LEU A 135 14.11 37.17 -13.92
CA LEU A 135 13.17 38.29 -14.01
C LEU A 135 13.87 39.61 -14.31
N PHE A 136 15.02 39.85 -13.68
CA PHE A 136 15.86 41.02 -13.95
C PHE A 136 16.31 41.06 -15.42
N TYR A 137 16.69 39.92 -16.02
CA TYR A 137 16.99 39.84 -17.45
C TYR A 137 15.77 40.18 -18.32
N GLY A 138 14.58 39.70 -17.96
CA GLY A 138 13.32 40.03 -18.62
C GLY A 138 13.09 41.54 -18.76
N ILE A 139 13.28 42.25 -17.65
CA ILE A 139 13.05 43.70 -17.54
C ILE A 139 14.23 44.51 -18.14
N SER A 140 15.45 44.24 -17.69
CA SER A 140 16.62 45.07 -18.00
C SER A 140 17.31 44.74 -19.33
N GLY A 141 17.10 43.53 -19.87
CA GLY A 141 17.82 43.01 -21.03
C GLY A 141 19.30 42.65 -20.78
N LYS A 142 19.81 42.83 -19.57
CA LYS A 142 21.20 42.51 -19.22
C LYS A 142 21.31 41.03 -18.85
N ILE A 143 21.85 40.22 -19.75
CA ILE A 143 21.99 38.76 -19.55
C ILE A 143 23.17 38.36 -18.65
N THR A 144 24.19 39.22 -18.48
CA THR A 144 25.43 38.87 -17.76
C THR A 144 25.21 38.37 -16.33
N PRO A 145 24.36 38.99 -15.48
CA PRO A 145 24.08 38.48 -14.14
C PRO A 145 23.40 37.10 -14.16
N LEU A 146 22.49 36.87 -15.10
CA LEU A 146 21.83 35.58 -15.29
C LEU A 146 22.82 34.49 -15.71
N LEU A 147 23.74 34.79 -16.63
CA LEU A 147 24.82 33.85 -17.01
C LEU A 147 25.68 33.48 -15.80
N GLY A 148 26.07 34.45 -14.97
CA GLY A 148 26.82 34.19 -13.74
C GLY A 148 26.06 33.27 -12.77
N ALA A 149 24.75 33.49 -12.59
CA ALA A 149 23.91 32.64 -11.74
C ALA A 149 23.74 31.22 -12.30
N ILE A 150 23.62 31.08 -13.62
CA ILE A 150 23.57 29.77 -14.30
C ILE A 150 24.92 29.05 -14.15
N SER A 151 26.05 29.74 -14.34
CA SER A 151 27.37 29.16 -14.12
C SER A 151 27.56 28.69 -12.68
N LEU A 152 27.10 29.49 -11.70
CA LEU A 152 27.12 29.10 -10.29
C LEU A 152 26.21 27.89 -10.02
N THR A 153 25.04 27.84 -10.64
CA THR A 153 24.13 26.70 -10.56
C THR A 153 24.79 25.41 -11.04
N VAL A 154 25.46 25.48 -12.21
CA VAL A 154 26.22 24.35 -12.76
C VAL A 154 27.35 23.94 -11.81
N LEU A 155 28.09 24.91 -11.26
CA LEU A 155 29.20 24.65 -10.33
C LEU A 155 28.74 23.95 -9.05
N VAL A 156 27.65 24.41 -8.42
CA VAL A 156 27.12 23.76 -7.21
C VAL A 156 26.55 22.39 -7.53
N GLY A 157 25.92 22.22 -8.70
CA GLY A 157 25.51 20.91 -9.21
C GLY A 157 26.70 19.94 -9.34
N PHE A 158 27.80 20.36 -9.97
CA PHE A 158 29.03 19.55 -10.03
C PHE A 158 29.60 19.25 -8.65
N ALA A 159 29.59 20.22 -7.73
CA ALA A 159 30.06 20.00 -6.36
C ALA A 159 29.25 18.90 -5.64
N SER A 160 27.92 18.87 -5.82
CA SER A 160 27.06 17.83 -5.23
C SER A 160 27.38 16.41 -5.72
N LEU A 161 27.92 16.25 -6.93
CA LEU A 161 28.28 14.94 -7.49
C LEU A 161 29.64 14.42 -6.99
N ILE A 162 30.60 15.33 -6.79
CA ILE A 162 32.00 14.95 -6.54
C ILE A 162 32.35 15.05 -5.06
N VAL A 163 32.00 16.16 -4.40
CA VAL A 163 32.48 16.49 -3.06
C VAL A 163 32.07 15.47 -2.00
N PRO A 164 30.80 15.00 -1.94
CA PRO A 164 30.40 13.99 -0.96
C PRO A 164 31.21 12.70 -1.07
N SER A 165 31.40 12.19 -2.29
CA SER A 165 32.15 10.95 -2.53
C SER A 165 33.62 11.04 -2.13
N VAL A 166 34.26 12.18 -2.40
CA VAL A 166 35.65 12.44 -2.00
C VAL A 166 35.75 12.56 -0.49
N PHE A 167 34.83 13.28 0.14
CA PHE A 167 34.77 13.43 1.60
C PHE A 167 34.54 12.09 2.31
N GLN A 168 33.62 11.25 1.80
CA GLN A 168 33.39 9.91 2.34
C GLN A 168 34.69 9.09 2.33
N LYS A 169 35.42 9.08 1.22
CA LYS A 169 36.64 8.26 1.09
C LYS A 169 37.82 8.77 1.93
N LEU A 170 38.04 10.08 1.98
CA LEU A 170 39.23 10.65 2.60
C LEU A 170 39.06 10.99 4.08
N VAL A 171 37.83 11.32 4.49
CA VAL A 171 37.54 11.85 5.82
C VAL A 171 36.74 10.85 6.64
N VAL A 172 35.70 10.22 6.06
CA VAL A 172 34.81 9.33 6.82
C VAL A 172 35.37 7.92 6.92
N ALA A 173 35.66 7.26 5.79
CA ALA A 173 36.09 5.87 5.74
C ALA A 173 37.26 5.50 6.68
N PRO A 174 38.30 6.36 6.89
CA PRO A 174 39.38 6.04 7.83
C PRO A 174 38.95 5.92 9.30
N ASN A 175 37.84 6.57 9.68
CA ASN A 175 37.32 6.60 11.04
C ASN A 175 35.78 6.46 11.02
N GLU A 176 35.27 5.52 10.21
CA GLU A 176 33.84 5.44 9.88
C GLU A 176 33.00 5.15 11.12
N LEU A 177 33.39 4.17 11.95
CA LEU A 177 32.67 3.82 13.17
C LEU A 177 32.41 5.05 14.06
N VAL A 178 33.45 5.83 14.36
CA VAL A 178 33.33 7.00 15.24
C VAL A 178 32.42 8.07 14.62
N LYS A 179 32.52 8.29 13.31
CA LYS A 179 31.74 9.32 12.60
C LYS A 179 30.30 8.93 12.36
N GLU A 180 30.04 7.66 12.09
CA GLU A 180 28.70 7.15 11.79
C GLU A 180 27.94 6.73 13.05
N THR A 181 28.59 6.55 14.21
CA THR A 181 27.95 6.15 15.48
C THR A 181 26.67 6.95 15.80
N PRO A 182 26.63 8.30 15.72
CA PRO A 182 25.40 9.05 16.00
C PRO A 182 24.27 8.74 15.02
N PHE A 183 24.59 8.45 13.77
CA PHE A 183 23.62 8.15 12.70
C PHE A 183 23.12 6.71 12.78
N ILE A 184 24.00 5.78 13.16
CA ILE A 184 23.64 4.40 13.51
C ILE A 184 22.68 4.40 14.70
N LYS A 185 22.97 5.18 15.75
CA LYS A 185 22.07 5.33 16.89
C LYS A 185 20.68 5.85 16.48
N ASN A 186 20.62 6.91 15.67
CA ASN A 186 19.36 7.42 15.15
C ASN A 186 18.59 6.36 14.34
N ASN A 187 19.29 5.59 13.51
CA ASN A 187 18.71 4.51 12.71
C ASN A 187 18.15 3.37 13.58
N ILE A 188 18.89 2.95 14.62
CA ILE A 188 18.43 1.93 15.58
C ILE A 188 17.19 2.43 16.30
N GLU A 189 17.24 3.62 16.92
CA GLU A 189 16.13 4.20 17.67
C GLU A 189 14.89 4.42 16.79
N ALA A 190 15.07 4.99 15.60
CA ALA A 190 13.98 5.25 14.66
C ALA A 190 13.37 3.95 14.14
N THR A 191 14.17 2.95 13.79
CA THR A 191 13.67 1.65 13.32
C THR A 191 12.91 0.95 14.44
N ARG A 192 13.50 0.82 15.64
CA ARG A 192 12.83 0.20 16.79
C ARG A 192 11.50 0.87 17.08
N LYS A 193 11.47 2.21 17.12
CA LYS A 193 10.23 2.97 17.30
C LYS A 193 9.26 2.77 16.15
N ALA A 194 9.69 2.82 14.89
CA ALA A 194 8.80 2.75 13.73
C ALA A 194 8.13 1.38 13.57
N TYR A 195 8.73 0.31 14.07
CA TYR A 195 8.14 -1.03 14.12
C TYR A 195 7.55 -1.40 15.49
N GLY A 196 7.63 -0.53 16.50
CA GLY A 196 7.09 -0.79 17.84
C GLY A 196 7.90 -1.79 18.67
N LEU A 197 9.19 -1.96 18.35
CA LEU A 197 10.12 -2.85 19.06
C LEU A 197 10.60 -2.24 20.38
N ASP A 198 10.42 -0.92 20.56
CA ASP A 198 10.72 -0.18 21.79
C ASP A 198 9.82 -0.56 22.98
N LYS A 199 8.79 -1.37 22.73
CA LYS A 199 7.82 -1.85 23.73
C LYS A 199 7.95 -3.35 24.02
N ILE A 200 8.97 -4.01 23.49
CA ILE A 200 9.18 -5.44 23.72
C ILE A 200 9.66 -5.65 25.15
N GLU A 201 8.98 -6.55 25.86
CA GLU A 201 9.42 -7.04 27.18
C GLU A 201 10.22 -8.33 27.00
N GLU A 202 11.50 -8.30 27.36
CA GLU A 202 12.32 -9.49 27.38
C GLU A 202 12.07 -10.29 28.66
N ARG A 203 11.80 -11.58 28.51
CA ARG A 203 11.59 -12.51 29.63
C ARG A 203 12.50 -13.72 29.45
N ASN A 204 13.41 -13.91 30.39
CA ASN A 204 14.29 -15.08 30.40
C ASN A 204 13.50 -16.31 30.85
N ILE A 205 13.40 -17.32 29.99
CA ILE A 205 12.81 -18.61 30.31
C ILE A 205 13.96 -19.60 30.50
N SER A 206 14.13 -20.12 31.72
CA SER A 206 15.08 -21.21 31.98
C SER A 206 14.42 -22.53 31.59
N ALA A 207 14.98 -23.22 30.59
CA ALA A 207 14.50 -24.50 30.07
C ALA A 207 15.11 -25.71 30.80
N ASP A 208 15.79 -25.47 31.94
CA ASP A 208 16.68 -26.45 32.56
C ASP A 208 15.97 -27.37 33.55
N LYS A 209 14.69 -27.10 33.84
CA LYS A 209 13.90 -27.91 34.79
C LYS A 209 13.21 -29.06 34.05
N PRO A 210 13.39 -30.31 34.50
CA PRO A 210 12.63 -31.44 33.96
C PRO A 210 11.13 -31.24 34.27
N ILE A 211 10.27 -31.53 33.29
CA ILE A 211 8.82 -31.44 33.44
C ILE A 211 8.34 -32.50 34.43
N THR A 212 7.62 -32.09 35.48
CA THR A 212 7.02 -32.98 36.48
C THR A 212 5.53 -33.24 36.19
N ALA A 213 4.96 -34.29 36.81
CA ALA A 213 3.53 -34.55 36.71
C ALA A 213 2.68 -33.42 37.33
N GLU A 214 3.20 -32.76 38.37
CA GLU A 214 2.57 -31.59 38.99
C GLU A 214 2.55 -30.40 38.02
N ASP A 215 3.61 -30.18 37.24
CA ASP A 215 3.63 -29.14 36.21
C ASP A 215 2.53 -29.36 35.16
N ILE A 216 2.33 -30.62 34.73
CA ILE A 216 1.27 -30.97 33.78
C ILE A 216 -0.12 -30.72 34.40
N ALA A 217 -0.32 -31.13 35.65
CA ALA A 217 -1.59 -30.94 36.36
C ALA A 217 -1.91 -29.44 36.53
N ASN A 218 -0.92 -28.62 36.89
CA ASN A 218 -1.06 -27.17 37.05
C ASN A 218 -1.28 -26.43 35.71
N ASN A 219 -0.88 -27.03 34.59
CA ASN A 219 -1.00 -26.45 33.25
C ASN A 219 -2.03 -27.18 32.37
N ASN A 220 -3.08 -27.74 32.96
CA ASN A 220 -4.14 -28.47 32.26
C ASN A 220 -4.77 -27.67 31.09
N LEU A 221 -4.91 -26.34 31.24
CA LEU A 221 -5.40 -25.47 30.16
C LEU A 221 -4.48 -25.48 28.94
N THR A 222 -3.16 -25.51 29.13
CA THR A 222 -2.19 -25.60 28.04
C THR A 222 -2.33 -26.94 27.33
N ILE A 223 -2.36 -28.05 28.09
CA ILE A 223 -2.49 -29.41 27.55
C ILE A 223 -3.79 -29.58 26.75
N LYS A 224 -4.91 -29.07 27.26
CA LYS A 224 -6.22 -29.08 26.58
C LYS A 224 -6.30 -28.21 25.33
N ASN A 225 -5.25 -27.46 25.01
CA ASN A 225 -5.19 -26.52 23.88
C ASN A 225 -3.94 -26.69 23.01
N VAL A 226 -3.14 -27.75 23.22
CA VAL A 226 -2.01 -28.06 22.34
C VAL A 226 -2.55 -28.39 20.94
N ARG A 227 -2.27 -27.52 19.96
CA ARG A 227 -2.72 -27.71 18.59
C ARG A 227 -2.06 -28.92 17.96
N LEU A 228 -2.87 -29.90 17.58
CA LEU A 228 -2.46 -31.08 16.82
C LEU A 228 -2.73 -30.91 15.31
N TRP A 229 -3.74 -30.11 14.94
CA TRP A 229 -4.09 -29.86 13.55
C TRP A 229 -3.25 -28.75 12.90
N GLU A 230 -2.82 -28.99 11.67
CA GLU A 230 -2.26 -27.97 10.78
C GLU A 230 -3.38 -27.42 9.85
N ARG A 231 -3.27 -26.15 9.43
CA ARG A 231 -4.32 -25.46 8.65
C ARG A 231 -4.61 -26.16 7.31
N GLU A 232 -3.58 -26.41 6.50
CA GLU A 232 -3.74 -26.95 5.14
C GLU A 232 -4.31 -28.38 5.10
N PRO A 233 -3.80 -29.35 5.90
CA PRO A 233 -4.40 -30.68 5.93
C PRO A 233 -5.82 -30.69 6.50
N LEU A 234 -6.09 -29.85 7.50
CA LEU A 234 -7.43 -29.75 8.08
C LEU A 234 -8.42 -29.16 7.08
N LEU A 235 -8.02 -28.15 6.30
CA LEU A 235 -8.83 -27.58 5.22
C LEU A 235 -9.25 -28.67 4.23
N SER A 236 -8.30 -29.48 3.78
CA SER A 236 -8.56 -30.60 2.86
C SER A 236 -9.56 -31.61 3.45
N THR A 237 -9.46 -31.87 4.76
CA THR A 237 -10.38 -32.79 5.45
C THR A 237 -11.76 -32.17 5.63
N PHE A 238 -11.86 -30.87 5.96
CA PHE A 238 -13.13 -30.15 5.98
C PHE A 238 -13.80 -30.16 4.62
N SER A 239 -13.06 -29.95 3.53
CA SER A 239 -13.57 -30.07 2.17
C SER A 239 -14.19 -31.44 1.92
N GLN A 240 -13.48 -32.52 2.27
CA GLN A 240 -13.97 -33.88 2.04
C GLN A 240 -15.23 -34.22 2.84
N ILE A 241 -15.29 -33.85 4.12
CA ILE A 241 -16.35 -34.34 5.03
C ILE A 241 -17.46 -33.33 5.26
N GLN A 242 -17.27 -32.03 4.93
CA GLN A 242 -18.21 -30.95 5.23
C GLN A 242 -18.60 -30.06 4.05
N GLU A 243 -18.04 -30.18 2.84
CA GLU A 243 -18.57 -29.40 1.70
C GLU A 243 -19.98 -29.84 1.32
N ILE A 244 -20.23 -31.16 1.33
CA ILE A 244 -21.52 -31.81 1.02
C ILE A 244 -21.96 -31.63 -0.46
N ARG A 245 -21.60 -30.51 -1.10
CA ARG A 245 -21.88 -30.15 -2.49
C ARG A 245 -20.69 -29.39 -3.07
N THR A 246 -20.44 -29.58 -4.36
CA THR A 246 -19.27 -29.02 -5.08
C THR A 246 -19.26 -27.50 -5.21
N TYR A 247 -20.39 -26.84 -5.02
CA TYR A 247 -20.49 -25.37 -5.07
C TYR A 247 -20.27 -24.71 -3.71
N TYR A 248 -20.06 -25.49 -2.66
CA TYR A 248 -19.55 -24.99 -1.40
C TYR A 248 -18.06 -25.24 -1.33
N GLU A 249 -17.34 -24.29 -0.75
CA GLU A 249 -15.89 -24.33 -0.64
C GLU A 249 -15.48 -23.68 0.69
N PHE A 250 -14.40 -24.20 1.27
CA PHE A 250 -13.73 -23.62 2.42
C PHE A 250 -12.47 -22.90 1.92
N SER A 251 -12.35 -21.59 2.13
CA SER A 251 -11.22 -20.79 1.63
C SER A 251 -9.96 -20.94 2.48
N SER A 252 -10.13 -20.98 3.79
CA SER A 252 -9.05 -20.92 4.79
C SER A 252 -9.52 -21.54 6.10
N VAL A 253 -8.58 -21.93 6.97
CA VAL A 253 -8.89 -22.37 8.33
C VAL A 253 -8.30 -21.40 9.34
N ASP A 254 -9.17 -20.81 10.14
CA ASP A 254 -8.82 -19.87 11.19
C ASP A 254 -8.59 -20.55 12.53
N ASN A 255 -7.73 -19.94 13.34
CA ASN A 255 -7.58 -20.26 14.75
C ASN A 255 -8.26 -19.21 15.61
N ASP A 256 -9.04 -19.65 16.59
CA ASP A 256 -9.66 -18.76 17.57
C ASP A 256 -9.82 -19.47 18.93
N ARG A 257 -10.31 -18.76 19.94
CA ARG A 257 -10.51 -19.24 21.30
C ARG A 257 -11.88 -18.87 21.84
N TYR A 258 -12.54 -19.85 22.43
CA TYR A 258 -13.87 -19.71 23.00
C TYR A 258 -13.87 -20.25 24.42
N THR A 259 -14.62 -19.60 25.30
CA THR A 259 -14.97 -20.18 26.59
C THR A 259 -16.13 -21.14 26.34
N ILE A 260 -15.86 -22.44 26.38
CA ILE A 260 -16.82 -23.53 26.18
C ILE A 260 -16.97 -24.25 27.52
N ASN A 261 -18.20 -24.33 28.06
CA ASN A 261 -18.45 -24.95 29.36
C ASN A 261 -17.56 -24.36 30.48
N ASN A 262 -17.37 -23.03 30.47
CA ASN A 262 -16.50 -22.29 31.38
C ASN A 262 -14.99 -22.62 31.30
N GLU A 263 -14.55 -23.36 30.28
CA GLU A 263 -13.14 -23.62 30.00
C GLU A 263 -12.70 -22.94 28.70
N LEU A 264 -11.51 -22.33 28.69
CA LEU A 264 -10.95 -21.76 27.47
C LEU A 264 -10.50 -22.89 26.54
N ARG A 265 -11.06 -22.92 25.33
CA ARG A 265 -10.75 -23.89 24.28
C ARG A 265 -10.32 -23.18 23.00
N GLN A 266 -9.19 -23.59 22.46
CA GLN A 266 -8.76 -23.26 21.12
C GLN A 266 -9.53 -24.11 20.12
N ILE A 267 -10.03 -23.45 19.09
CA ILE A 267 -10.77 -24.07 18.01
C ILE A 267 -10.15 -23.69 16.68
N MET A 268 -10.41 -24.53 15.69
CA MET A 268 -10.22 -24.22 14.29
C MET A 268 -11.57 -24.20 13.60
N LEU A 269 -11.78 -23.19 12.76
CA LEU A 269 -13.03 -22.99 12.05
C LEU A 269 -12.80 -22.53 10.62
N SER A 270 -13.76 -22.85 9.76
CA SER A 270 -13.78 -22.38 8.39
C SER A 270 -15.23 -22.13 7.94
N PRO A 271 -15.55 -20.96 7.37
CA PRO A 271 -16.87 -20.71 6.81
C PRO A 271 -17.06 -21.48 5.52
N ARG A 272 -18.26 -22.00 5.33
CA ARG A 272 -18.65 -22.64 4.08
C ARG A 272 -19.15 -21.56 3.13
N GLU A 273 -18.32 -21.17 2.17
CA GLU A 273 -18.61 -20.13 1.20
C GLU A 273 -19.14 -20.70 -0.12
N LEU A 274 -19.76 -19.85 -0.94
CA LEU A 274 -20.29 -20.25 -2.24
C LEU A 274 -19.27 -20.00 -3.35
N ALA A 275 -18.79 -21.06 -3.95
CA ALA A 275 -17.99 -21.04 -5.17
C ALA A 275 -18.92 -21.07 -6.38
N SER A 276 -19.36 -19.89 -6.85
CA SER A 276 -20.25 -19.77 -8.02
C SER A 276 -19.67 -20.43 -9.28
N ASP A 277 -18.34 -20.48 -9.37
CA ASP A 277 -17.64 -21.14 -10.48
C ASP A 277 -17.70 -22.67 -10.46
N SER A 278 -18.17 -23.26 -9.38
CA SER A 278 -18.33 -24.71 -9.24
C SER A 278 -19.79 -25.15 -9.35
N LEU A 279 -20.68 -24.23 -9.77
CA LEU A 279 -22.07 -24.54 -10.05
C LEU A 279 -22.21 -25.49 -11.27
N PRO A 280 -22.97 -26.60 -11.16
CA PRO A 280 -23.19 -27.52 -12.29
C PRO A 280 -23.86 -26.86 -13.51
N ASN A 281 -24.73 -25.87 -13.27
CA ASN A 281 -25.39 -25.09 -14.32
C ASN A 281 -25.22 -23.59 -14.04
N LYS A 282 -24.28 -22.97 -14.77
CA LYS A 282 -23.89 -21.56 -14.69
C LYS A 282 -24.80 -20.61 -15.48
N SER A 283 -26.11 -20.78 -15.36
CA SER A 283 -27.04 -19.80 -15.94
C SER A 283 -27.02 -18.50 -15.12
N TRP A 284 -27.29 -17.36 -15.76
CA TRP A 284 -27.34 -16.06 -15.07
C TRP A 284 -28.36 -16.06 -13.91
N ILE A 285 -29.48 -16.78 -14.06
CA ILE A 285 -30.46 -16.93 -12.97
C ILE A 285 -29.84 -17.68 -11.79
N ASN A 286 -29.11 -18.78 -12.04
CA ASN A 286 -28.48 -19.55 -10.98
C ASN A 286 -27.36 -18.77 -10.29
N GLU A 287 -26.45 -18.16 -11.04
CA GLU A 287 -25.30 -17.45 -10.46
C GLU A 287 -25.70 -16.18 -9.71
N ARG A 288 -26.78 -15.51 -10.14
CA ARG A 288 -27.07 -14.15 -9.70
C ARG A 288 -28.31 -14.05 -8.82
N LEU A 289 -29.28 -14.97 -8.93
CA LEU A 289 -30.56 -14.89 -8.23
C LEU A 289 -30.84 -16.11 -7.34
N THR A 290 -30.39 -17.31 -7.74
CA THR A 290 -30.67 -18.54 -6.99
C THR A 290 -29.57 -18.85 -5.98
N PHE A 291 -28.32 -19.07 -6.42
CA PHE A 291 -27.19 -19.39 -5.57
C PHE A 291 -26.49 -18.09 -5.19
N THR A 292 -26.91 -17.50 -4.08
CA THR A 292 -26.47 -16.16 -3.69
C THR A 292 -25.49 -16.16 -2.53
N HIS A 293 -25.47 -17.18 -1.66
CA HIS A 293 -24.71 -17.19 -0.42
C HIS A 293 -24.13 -18.56 -0.08
N GLY A 294 -23.06 -18.57 0.72
CA GLY A 294 -22.55 -19.76 1.42
C GLY A 294 -23.39 -20.07 2.66
N TYR A 295 -23.13 -21.18 3.35
CA TYR A 295 -24.01 -21.62 4.44
C TYR A 295 -23.28 -22.34 5.60
N GLY A 296 -23.17 -21.65 6.73
CA GLY A 296 -22.63 -22.15 8.00
C GLY A 296 -21.11 -22.19 8.03
N ALA A 297 -20.57 -22.95 8.99
CA ALA A 297 -19.13 -23.15 9.17
C ALA A 297 -18.87 -24.57 9.69
N ALA A 298 -17.68 -25.09 9.39
CA ALA A 298 -17.13 -26.26 10.08
C ALA A 298 -16.28 -25.78 11.24
N VAL A 299 -16.49 -26.34 12.44
CA VAL A 299 -15.78 -25.91 13.65
C VAL A 299 -15.38 -27.12 14.47
N GLY A 300 -14.13 -27.19 14.90
CA GLY A 300 -13.63 -28.27 15.76
C GLY A 300 -12.55 -27.81 16.73
N PRO A 301 -12.31 -28.54 17.84
CA PRO A 301 -11.20 -28.26 18.73
C PRO A 301 -9.86 -28.56 18.05
N VAL A 302 -8.82 -27.84 18.42
CA VAL A 302 -7.48 -27.98 17.81
C VAL A 302 -6.76 -29.30 18.11
N ASN A 303 -7.28 -30.11 19.05
CA ASN A 303 -6.55 -31.19 19.69
C ASN A 303 -7.33 -32.49 19.90
N GLN A 304 -8.48 -32.67 19.23
CA GLN A 304 -9.26 -33.90 19.35
C GLN A 304 -9.43 -34.58 18.01
N VAL A 305 -9.26 -35.89 18.04
CA VAL A 305 -9.41 -36.82 16.91
C VAL A 305 -10.50 -37.84 17.24
N THR A 306 -11.22 -38.29 16.24
CA THR A 306 -12.07 -39.49 16.34
C THR A 306 -11.18 -40.75 16.32
N PRO A 307 -11.72 -41.94 16.68
CA PRO A 307 -10.97 -43.20 16.56
C PRO A 307 -10.45 -43.49 15.14
N GLU A 308 -11.11 -42.94 14.12
CA GLU A 308 -10.76 -43.06 12.71
C GLU A 308 -9.70 -42.04 12.27
N GLY A 309 -9.24 -41.16 13.17
CA GLY A 309 -8.25 -40.13 12.88
C GLY A 309 -8.82 -38.86 12.24
N LEU A 310 -10.15 -38.68 12.23
CA LEU A 310 -10.80 -37.48 11.70
C LEU A 310 -10.91 -36.38 12.77
N PRO A 311 -11.05 -35.10 12.39
CA PRO A 311 -11.34 -34.04 13.35
C PRO A 311 -12.70 -34.23 14.01
N VAL A 312 -12.74 -34.05 15.33
CA VAL A 312 -14.01 -33.85 16.04
C VAL A 312 -14.60 -32.51 15.61
N LEU A 313 -15.91 -32.47 15.35
CA LEU A 313 -16.62 -31.25 14.91
C LEU A 313 -17.66 -30.83 15.95
N PHE A 314 -17.50 -29.62 16.50
CA PHE A 314 -18.49 -28.94 17.34
C PHE A 314 -19.61 -28.29 16.53
N VAL A 315 -19.33 -27.86 15.30
CA VAL A 315 -20.33 -27.37 14.34
C VAL A 315 -20.15 -28.10 13.02
N LYS A 316 -21.23 -28.71 12.52
CA LYS A 316 -21.22 -29.56 11.31
C LYS A 316 -22.56 -29.59 10.59
N ASP A 317 -22.58 -30.18 9.41
CA ASP A 317 -23.75 -30.46 8.54
C ASP A 317 -24.41 -29.22 7.91
N LEU A 318 -25.47 -29.49 7.15
CA LEU A 318 -26.43 -28.55 6.55
C LEU A 318 -27.86 -28.99 6.93
N PRO A 319 -28.65 -28.17 7.63
CA PRO A 319 -28.26 -26.91 8.28
C PRO A 319 -27.24 -27.15 9.40
N PRO A 320 -26.44 -26.13 9.80
CA PRO A 320 -25.39 -26.33 10.78
C PRO A 320 -25.97 -26.71 12.15
N LYS A 321 -25.47 -27.81 12.70
CA LYS A 321 -25.78 -28.29 14.05
C LYS A 321 -24.60 -27.98 14.95
N SER A 322 -24.88 -27.30 16.05
CA SER A 322 -23.89 -26.99 17.07
C SER A 322 -24.08 -27.94 18.27
N GLU A 323 -23.05 -28.71 18.60
CA GLU A 323 -23.00 -29.56 19.79
C GLU A 323 -22.77 -28.72 21.07
N VAL A 324 -22.27 -27.50 20.90
CA VAL A 324 -21.90 -26.56 21.95
C VAL A 324 -22.72 -25.27 21.81
N LYS A 325 -23.35 -24.82 22.89
CA LYS A 325 -24.27 -23.66 22.88
C LYS A 325 -23.58 -22.37 22.47
N GLU A 326 -22.35 -22.17 22.90
CA GLU A 326 -21.54 -20.98 22.65
C GLU A 326 -21.16 -20.81 21.17
N LEU A 327 -21.26 -21.88 20.38
CA LEU A 327 -21.01 -21.93 18.93
C LEU A 327 -22.30 -22.10 18.12
N THR A 328 -23.46 -21.79 18.70
CA THR A 328 -24.74 -21.84 17.97
C THR A 328 -24.76 -20.80 16.85
N ILE A 329 -25.11 -21.21 15.64
CA ILE A 329 -25.29 -20.33 14.48
C ILE A 329 -26.77 -20.27 14.13
N THR A 330 -27.38 -19.10 14.31
CA THR A 330 -28.80 -18.85 13.98
C THR A 330 -28.99 -18.15 12.64
N ARG A 331 -27.92 -17.50 12.13
CA ARG A 331 -27.88 -16.85 10.83
C ARG A 331 -26.68 -17.40 10.03
N PRO A 332 -26.81 -18.60 9.44
CA PRO A 332 -25.71 -19.30 8.77
C PRO A 332 -25.36 -18.76 7.38
N GLU A 333 -26.17 -17.89 6.78
CA GLU A 333 -25.99 -17.43 5.41
C GLU A 333 -24.77 -16.48 5.29
N VAL A 334 -23.82 -16.83 4.41
CA VAL A 334 -22.60 -16.04 4.13
C VAL A 334 -22.75 -15.34 2.78
N TYR A 335 -23.19 -14.09 2.80
CA TYR A 335 -23.27 -13.23 1.62
C TYR A 335 -21.96 -12.49 1.34
N TYR A 336 -21.13 -12.26 2.35
CA TYR A 336 -19.86 -11.56 2.25
C TYR A 336 -18.78 -12.42 2.89
N GLY A 337 -17.72 -12.70 2.13
CA GLY A 337 -16.66 -13.61 2.53
C GLY A 337 -15.38 -13.42 1.74
N GLU A 338 -14.52 -14.41 1.72
CA GLU A 338 -13.24 -14.41 1.02
C GLU A 338 -13.36 -14.84 -0.44
N ILE A 339 -14.29 -15.72 -0.78
CA ILE A 339 -14.41 -16.21 -2.16
C ILE A 339 -15.00 -15.09 -3.04
N PRO A 340 -14.30 -14.67 -4.12
CA PRO A 340 -14.78 -13.60 -4.98
C PRO A 340 -16.07 -13.99 -5.70
N ASN A 341 -17.08 -13.13 -5.60
CA ASN A 341 -18.23 -13.15 -6.49
C ASN A 341 -18.60 -11.72 -6.87
N GLU A 342 -18.67 -11.48 -8.18
CA GLU A 342 -18.81 -10.16 -8.77
C GLU A 342 -20.06 -9.41 -8.29
N TYR A 343 -21.23 -10.06 -8.40
CA TYR A 343 -22.49 -9.54 -7.87
C TYR A 343 -23.58 -10.63 -7.79
N VAL A 344 -24.55 -10.41 -6.90
CA VAL A 344 -25.83 -11.13 -6.85
C VAL A 344 -26.98 -10.15 -6.62
N ILE A 345 -28.19 -10.58 -6.92
CA ILE A 345 -29.41 -9.80 -6.74
C ILE A 345 -30.30 -10.56 -5.77
N VAL A 346 -30.65 -9.88 -4.69
CA VAL A 346 -31.46 -10.41 -3.59
C VAL A 346 -32.81 -9.72 -3.54
N LYS A 347 -33.76 -10.29 -2.78
CA LYS A 347 -35.16 -9.80 -2.72
C LYS A 347 -35.79 -9.76 -4.12
N THR A 348 -35.66 -10.87 -4.86
CA THR A 348 -36.27 -11.05 -6.19
C THR A 348 -37.51 -11.94 -6.09
N LYS A 349 -38.25 -12.12 -7.18
CA LYS A 349 -39.36 -13.09 -7.24
C LYS A 349 -38.87 -14.54 -7.14
N SER A 350 -37.66 -14.80 -7.62
CA SER A 350 -36.99 -16.08 -7.47
C SER A 350 -36.46 -16.21 -6.04
N LYS A 351 -36.80 -17.33 -5.40
CA LYS A 351 -36.26 -17.63 -4.07
C LYS A 351 -34.79 -18.03 -4.19
N GLU A 352 -34.04 -17.70 -3.16
CA GLU A 352 -32.62 -18.04 -3.04
C GLU A 352 -32.51 -19.48 -2.53
N PHE A 353 -31.59 -20.25 -3.09
CA PHE A 353 -31.26 -21.57 -2.56
C PHE A 353 -30.55 -21.41 -1.22
N ASP A 354 -31.02 -22.14 -0.20
CA ASP A 354 -30.50 -22.06 1.17
C ASP A 354 -29.55 -23.24 1.42
N TYR A 355 -30.08 -24.47 1.41
CA TYR A 355 -29.32 -25.70 1.60
C TYR A 355 -30.07 -26.93 1.05
N PRO A 356 -29.38 -28.04 0.74
CA PRO A 356 -30.02 -29.27 0.31
C PRO A 356 -30.56 -30.06 1.52
N LYS A 357 -31.75 -30.63 1.41
CA LYS A 357 -32.39 -31.48 2.42
C LYS A 357 -32.81 -32.82 1.80
N GLY A 358 -31.88 -33.77 1.79
CA GLY A 358 -32.08 -35.05 1.10
C GLY A 358 -32.12 -34.83 -0.42
N GLU A 359 -33.23 -35.23 -1.04
CA GLU A 359 -33.51 -34.99 -2.47
C GLU A 359 -34.20 -33.64 -2.74
N GLU A 360 -34.66 -32.96 -1.68
CA GLU A 360 -35.31 -31.65 -1.79
C GLU A 360 -34.31 -30.50 -1.54
N ASN A 361 -34.69 -29.30 -1.96
CA ASN A 361 -33.95 -28.07 -1.69
C ASN A 361 -34.77 -27.14 -0.80
N VAL A 362 -34.13 -26.58 0.22
CA VAL A 362 -34.70 -25.51 1.03
C VAL A 362 -34.32 -24.18 0.41
N TYR A 363 -35.28 -23.27 0.38
CA TYR A 363 -35.12 -21.94 -0.20
C TYR A 363 -35.42 -20.86 0.83
N SER A 364 -34.69 -19.76 0.75
CA SER A 364 -34.82 -18.61 1.63
C SER A 364 -35.03 -17.33 0.81
N THR A 365 -35.18 -16.22 1.53
CA THR A 365 -35.24 -14.88 0.94
C THR A 365 -34.49 -13.95 1.85
N TYR A 366 -33.56 -13.20 1.29
CA TYR A 366 -32.72 -12.26 2.02
C TYR A 366 -33.55 -11.26 2.81
N ALA A 367 -33.42 -11.31 4.13
CA ALA A 367 -34.09 -10.39 5.05
C ALA A 367 -33.23 -9.16 5.38
N GLY A 368 -31.96 -9.15 4.98
CA GLY A 368 -31.00 -8.12 5.34
C GLY A 368 -31.19 -6.78 4.64
N SER A 369 -30.26 -5.87 4.96
CA SER A 369 -30.21 -4.50 4.46
C SER A 369 -28.98 -4.22 3.58
N GLY A 370 -28.16 -5.24 3.33
CA GLY A 370 -26.96 -5.15 2.49
C GLY A 370 -27.24 -4.69 1.04
N GLY A 371 -26.18 -4.18 0.42
CA GLY A 371 -26.17 -3.75 -0.98
C GLY A 371 -27.06 -2.55 -1.31
N VAL A 372 -27.18 -2.28 -2.61
CA VAL A 372 -27.82 -1.08 -3.16
C VAL A 372 -29.16 -1.43 -3.78
N GLU A 373 -30.19 -0.64 -3.49
CA GLU A 373 -31.53 -0.82 -4.06
C GLU A 373 -31.56 -0.53 -5.56
N ILE A 374 -32.09 -1.47 -6.34
CA ILE A 374 -32.28 -1.35 -7.80
C ILE A 374 -33.75 -1.15 -8.15
N ASN A 375 -34.39 -0.27 -7.40
CA ASN A 375 -35.83 0.00 -7.41
C ASN A 375 -36.35 0.78 -8.65
N SER A 376 -35.47 1.23 -9.54
CA SER A 376 -35.82 2.00 -10.74
C SER A 376 -35.18 1.45 -12.01
N LEU A 377 -35.86 1.64 -13.15
CA LEU A 377 -35.34 1.23 -14.46
C LEU A 377 -34.01 1.93 -14.81
N SER A 378 -33.83 3.19 -14.39
CA SER A 378 -32.58 3.92 -14.62
C SER A 378 -31.40 3.31 -13.84
N ARG A 379 -31.59 2.95 -12.56
CA ARG A 379 -30.56 2.25 -11.77
C ARG A 379 -30.25 0.88 -12.37
N ARG A 380 -31.28 0.14 -12.78
CA ARG A 380 -31.10 -1.15 -13.47
C ARG A 380 -30.31 -0.99 -14.76
N LEU A 381 -30.56 0.05 -15.56
CA LEU A 381 -29.81 0.32 -16.78
C LEU A 381 -28.33 0.63 -16.47
N LEU A 382 -28.06 1.48 -15.48
CA LEU A 382 -26.68 1.81 -15.08
C LEU A 382 -25.91 0.58 -14.59
N TYR A 383 -26.56 -0.29 -13.80
CA TYR A 383 -25.94 -1.55 -13.37
C TYR A 383 -25.80 -2.56 -14.51
N ALA A 384 -26.75 -2.60 -15.45
CA ALA A 384 -26.62 -3.43 -16.66
C ALA A 384 -25.42 -3.01 -17.50
N ILE A 385 -25.15 -1.70 -17.63
CA ILE A 385 -23.94 -1.17 -18.29
C ILE A 385 -22.69 -1.53 -17.47
N ARG A 386 -22.70 -1.30 -16.15
CA ARG A 386 -21.55 -1.54 -15.27
C ARG A 386 -21.11 -3.01 -15.24
N PHE A 387 -22.05 -3.94 -15.26
CA PHE A 387 -21.80 -5.39 -15.21
C PHE A 387 -21.95 -6.07 -16.58
N GLY A 388 -22.11 -5.31 -17.66
CA GLY A 388 -22.20 -5.84 -19.02
C GLY A 388 -23.33 -6.85 -19.24
N SER A 389 -24.45 -6.74 -18.53
CA SER A 389 -25.55 -7.72 -18.57
C SER A 389 -26.90 -7.09 -18.81
N LEU A 390 -27.42 -7.21 -20.05
CA LEU A 390 -28.78 -6.78 -20.40
C LEU A 390 -29.87 -7.54 -19.61
N LYS A 391 -29.57 -8.74 -19.10
CA LYS A 391 -30.50 -9.54 -18.28
C LYS A 391 -30.89 -8.81 -16.99
N LEU A 392 -29.99 -8.00 -16.43
CA LEU A 392 -30.25 -7.17 -15.26
C LEU A 392 -31.33 -6.09 -15.55
N PHE A 393 -31.35 -5.58 -16.78
CA PHE A 393 -32.37 -4.62 -17.21
C PHE A 393 -33.69 -5.29 -17.62
N LEU A 394 -33.63 -6.46 -18.26
CA LEU A 394 -34.80 -7.11 -18.87
C LEU A 394 -35.52 -8.13 -17.97
N SER A 395 -34.87 -8.66 -16.92
CA SER A 395 -35.46 -9.69 -16.05
C SER A 395 -36.72 -9.18 -15.33
N SER A 396 -37.77 -9.99 -15.35
CA SER A 396 -39.03 -9.74 -14.64
C SER A 396 -39.01 -10.19 -13.17
N ASP A 397 -37.94 -10.87 -12.74
CA ASP A 397 -37.73 -11.33 -11.36
C ASP A 397 -37.27 -10.19 -10.45
N ILE A 398 -36.62 -9.17 -11.02
CA ILE A 398 -36.16 -7.98 -10.30
C ILE A 398 -37.36 -7.07 -10.02
N THR A 399 -37.60 -6.82 -8.74
CA THR A 399 -38.70 -5.99 -8.22
C THR A 399 -38.20 -4.66 -7.68
N LYS A 400 -39.10 -3.85 -7.12
CA LYS A 400 -38.74 -2.57 -6.50
C LYS A 400 -37.99 -2.76 -5.17
N GLU A 401 -38.17 -3.91 -4.53
CA GLU A 401 -37.55 -4.30 -3.28
C GLU A 401 -36.16 -4.93 -3.49
N SER A 402 -35.83 -5.29 -4.74
CA SER A 402 -34.58 -5.95 -5.09
C SER A 402 -33.36 -5.09 -4.81
N ARG A 403 -32.30 -5.74 -4.35
CA ARG A 403 -31.01 -5.11 -4.04
C ARG A 403 -29.90 -5.85 -4.76
N ILE A 404 -28.93 -5.10 -5.26
CA ILE A 404 -27.70 -5.66 -5.83
C ILE A 404 -26.60 -5.66 -4.77
N LEU A 405 -26.08 -6.84 -4.48
CA LEU A 405 -24.92 -7.04 -3.62
C LEU A 405 -23.68 -7.21 -4.50
N TYR A 406 -22.72 -6.30 -4.39
CA TYR A 406 -21.45 -6.33 -5.12
C TYR A 406 -20.31 -5.86 -4.21
N TYR A 407 -19.06 -6.09 -4.64
CA TYR A 407 -17.86 -6.03 -3.78
C TYR A 407 -18.08 -6.89 -2.53
N ARG A 408 -18.34 -8.17 -2.79
CA ARG A 408 -18.69 -9.16 -1.76
C ARG A 408 -17.47 -9.76 -1.09
N ASN A 409 -16.34 -9.80 -1.82
CA ASN A 409 -15.05 -10.09 -1.24
C ASN A 409 -14.72 -9.03 -0.18
N ILE A 410 -14.51 -9.48 1.06
CA ILE A 410 -14.34 -8.60 2.23
C ILE A 410 -13.11 -7.71 2.11
N LYS A 411 -11.99 -8.23 1.59
CA LYS A 411 -10.75 -7.46 1.39
C LYS A 411 -10.96 -6.36 0.36
N GLU A 412 -11.51 -6.69 -0.80
CA GLU A 412 -11.83 -5.72 -1.85
C GLU A 412 -12.79 -4.63 -1.32
N ARG A 413 -13.83 -5.04 -0.61
CA ARG A 413 -14.82 -4.13 -0.01
C ARG A 413 -14.16 -3.12 0.93
N ILE A 414 -13.30 -3.59 1.82
CA ILE A 414 -12.60 -2.74 2.80
C ILE A 414 -11.64 -1.80 2.07
N SER A 415 -10.83 -2.29 1.13
CA SER A 415 -9.89 -1.46 0.36
C SER A 415 -10.58 -0.39 -0.48
N LYS A 416 -11.84 -0.62 -0.91
CA LYS A 416 -12.64 0.42 -1.58
C LYS A 416 -13.13 1.51 -0.62
N ILE A 417 -13.42 1.15 0.64
CA ILE A 417 -13.91 2.11 1.64
C ILE A 417 -12.76 2.92 2.23
N ALA A 418 -11.64 2.28 2.54
CA ALA A 418 -10.48 2.88 3.18
C ALA A 418 -9.17 2.48 2.45
N PRO A 419 -8.94 3.00 1.22
CA PRO A 419 -7.78 2.62 0.39
C PRO A 419 -6.42 3.09 0.94
N PHE A 420 -6.45 3.90 2.00
CA PHE A 420 -5.26 4.43 2.67
C PHE A 420 -4.80 3.56 3.85
N LEU A 421 -5.52 2.47 4.15
CA LEU A 421 -5.10 1.46 5.12
C LEU A 421 -4.55 0.26 4.37
N GLU A 422 -3.42 -0.26 4.84
CA GLU A 422 -2.84 -1.51 4.36
C GLU A 422 -3.53 -2.66 5.10
N LEU A 423 -4.04 -3.67 4.39
CA LEU A 423 -4.79 -4.76 5.04
C LEU A 423 -3.87 -5.93 5.38
N ASP A 424 -4.13 -6.58 6.52
CA ASP A 424 -3.55 -7.88 6.82
C ASP A 424 -4.06 -8.95 5.83
N ARG A 425 -3.19 -9.90 5.52
CA ARG A 425 -3.50 -10.98 4.56
C ARG A 425 -4.44 -12.05 5.12
N ASP A 426 -4.57 -12.20 6.44
CA ASP A 426 -5.31 -13.27 7.09
C ASP A 426 -6.57 -12.74 7.84
N PRO A 427 -7.70 -12.51 7.13
CA PRO A 427 -8.98 -12.22 7.76
C PRO A 427 -9.46 -13.46 8.50
N TYR A 428 -10.15 -13.28 9.63
CA TYR A 428 -10.62 -14.42 10.41
C TYR A 428 -12.09 -14.35 10.78
N LEU A 429 -12.73 -15.50 10.77
CA LEU A 429 -14.13 -15.65 11.14
C LEU A 429 -14.30 -15.73 12.66
N VAL A 430 -15.34 -15.07 13.16
CA VAL A 430 -15.79 -15.11 14.55
C VAL A 430 -17.28 -15.41 14.60
N ILE A 431 -17.67 -16.40 15.38
CA ILE A 431 -19.07 -16.72 15.67
C ILE A 431 -19.44 -16.00 16.96
N ALA A 432 -20.34 -15.01 16.87
CA ALA A 432 -20.80 -14.26 18.02
C ALA A 432 -22.30 -14.01 17.94
N GLU A 433 -22.99 -14.28 19.06
CA GLU A 433 -24.42 -13.99 19.21
C GLU A 433 -25.30 -14.62 18.10
N GLY A 434 -24.97 -15.85 17.69
CA GLY A 434 -25.73 -16.55 16.66
C GLY A 434 -25.43 -16.10 15.22
N LYS A 435 -24.48 -15.19 15.02
CA LYS A 435 -24.06 -14.64 13.72
C LYS A 435 -22.58 -14.89 13.46
N MET A 436 -22.18 -14.71 12.21
CA MET A 436 -20.78 -14.78 11.77
C MET A 436 -20.28 -13.41 11.37
N TYR A 437 -19.10 -13.06 11.87
CA TYR A 437 -18.41 -11.81 11.57
C TYR A 437 -17.00 -12.10 11.09
N TRP A 438 -16.56 -11.38 10.08
CA TRP A 438 -15.15 -11.31 9.73
C TRP A 438 -14.48 -10.21 10.52
N ILE A 439 -13.32 -10.50 11.10
CA ILE A 439 -12.43 -9.50 11.65
C ILE A 439 -11.16 -9.44 10.81
N LEU A 440 -10.79 -8.23 10.43
CA LEU A 440 -9.57 -7.95 9.68
C LEU A 440 -8.75 -6.90 10.39
N ASP A 441 -7.44 -7.10 10.35
CA ASP A 441 -6.48 -6.11 10.83
C ASP A 441 -6.11 -5.17 9.69
N ALA A 442 -6.05 -3.87 10.01
CA ALA A 442 -5.73 -2.83 9.05
C ALA A 442 -4.68 -1.89 9.64
N TYR A 443 -3.62 -1.69 8.87
CA TYR A 443 -2.45 -0.97 9.25
C TYR A 443 -2.44 0.43 8.68
N THR A 444 -1.95 1.37 9.47
CA THR A 444 -1.35 2.58 8.90
C THR A 444 0.13 2.32 8.67
N SER A 445 0.59 2.59 7.46
CA SER A 445 1.97 2.38 7.06
C SER A 445 2.49 3.54 6.22
N THR A 446 3.82 3.66 6.18
CA THR A 446 4.51 4.57 5.25
C THR A 446 5.92 4.04 4.97
N ASP A 447 6.50 4.47 3.86
CA ASP A 447 7.90 4.29 3.48
C ASP A 447 8.76 5.54 3.76
N ARG A 448 8.19 6.54 4.45
CA ARG A 448 8.79 7.86 4.66
C ARG A 448 9.14 8.19 6.11
N TYR A 449 9.24 7.19 6.97
CA TYR A 449 9.68 7.41 8.35
C TYR A 449 11.19 7.70 8.38
N PRO A 450 11.64 8.86 8.87
CA PRO A 450 13.06 9.20 8.93
C PRO A 450 13.89 8.14 9.65
N TYR A 451 15.05 7.79 9.08
CA TYR A 451 16.03 6.87 9.64
C TYR A 451 15.57 5.40 9.83
N SER A 452 14.32 5.06 9.52
CA SER A 452 13.83 3.69 9.74
C SER A 452 14.11 2.79 8.54
N GLN A 453 14.63 1.60 8.79
CA GLN A 453 14.93 0.60 7.77
C GLN A 453 13.65 0.10 7.06
N PRO A 454 13.59 0.16 5.71
CA PRO A 454 12.46 -0.38 4.97
C PRO A 454 12.51 -1.91 4.88
N LEU A 455 11.33 -2.53 4.98
CA LEU A 455 11.07 -3.95 4.73
C LEU A 455 9.92 -4.12 3.71
N PRO A 456 9.87 -5.25 2.99
CA PRO A 456 8.79 -5.54 2.07
C PRO A 456 7.48 -5.88 2.82
N LEU A 457 6.35 -5.38 2.31
CA LEU A 457 5.01 -5.72 2.76
C LEU A 457 4.05 -5.64 1.57
N ASN A 458 3.28 -6.70 1.29
CA ASN A 458 2.26 -6.75 0.24
C ASN A 458 2.71 -6.24 -1.14
N GLY A 459 3.96 -6.53 -1.53
CA GLY A 459 4.54 -6.09 -2.81
C GLY A 459 5.08 -4.65 -2.83
N GLY A 460 4.87 -3.89 -1.75
CA GLY A 460 5.48 -2.59 -1.49
C GLY A 460 6.63 -2.65 -0.49
N LYS A 461 7.11 -1.48 -0.08
CA LYS A 461 8.04 -1.32 1.05
C LYS A 461 7.40 -0.43 2.10
N VAL A 462 7.63 -0.76 3.36
CA VAL A 462 7.22 0.05 4.51
C VAL A 462 8.43 0.22 5.42
N ASN A 463 8.53 1.38 6.07
CA ASN A 463 9.49 1.60 7.14
C ASN A 463 8.82 2.16 8.41
N TYR A 464 7.50 2.12 8.46
CA TYR A 464 6.69 2.38 9.62
C TYR A 464 5.39 1.61 9.47
N ILE A 465 4.92 1.01 10.57
CA ILE A 465 3.66 0.28 10.60
C ILE A 465 3.03 0.33 11.99
N ARG A 466 1.70 0.47 12.04
CA ARG A 466 0.91 0.32 13.27
C ARG A 466 -0.36 -0.46 12.98
N ASN A 467 -0.72 -1.38 13.87
CA ASN A 467 -2.02 -2.05 13.91
C ASN A 467 -3.08 -1.08 14.45
N SER A 468 -3.37 -0.07 13.63
CA SER A 468 -4.15 1.10 14.03
C SER A 468 -5.65 0.87 13.99
N VAL A 469 -6.13 -0.09 13.20
CA VAL A 469 -7.56 -0.30 12.98
C VAL A 469 -7.92 -1.79 12.99
N LYS A 470 -8.99 -2.12 13.71
CA LYS A 470 -9.69 -3.41 13.60
C LYS A 470 -10.95 -3.20 12.78
N VAL A 471 -11.15 -4.00 11.75
CA VAL A 471 -12.31 -3.92 10.86
C VAL A 471 -13.21 -5.11 11.13
N VAL A 472 -14.50 -4.86 11.34
CA VAL A 472 -15.51 -5.92 11.50
C VAL A 472 -16.47 -5.87 10.31
N VAL A 473 -16.68 -7.01 9.67
CA VAL A 473 -17.66 -7.17 8.58
C VAL A 473 -18.70 -8.21 8.97
N ASP A 474 -19.97 -7.82 8.96
CA ASP A 474 -21.08 -8.78 9.11
C ASP A 474 -21.17 -9.65 7.84
N ALA A 475 -21.06 -10.98 7.99
CA ALA A 475 -21.05 -11.91 6.86
C ALA A 475 -22.40 -11.96 6.09
N TYR A 476 -23.49 -11.52 6.72
CA TYR A 476 -24.83 -11.50 6.15
C TYR A 476 -25.16 -10.15 5.46
N ASP A 477 -24.94 -9.04 6.15
CA ASP A 477 -25.29 -7.70 5.65
C ASP A 477 -24.14 -7.00 4.89
N GLY A 478 -22.90 -7.45 5.08
CA GLY A 478 -21.71 -6.80 4.52
C GLY A 478 -21.43 -5.42 5.11
N LYS A 479 -22.00 -5.15 6.30
CA LYS A 479 -21.79 -3.92 7.05
C LYS A 479 -20.37 -3.90 7.59
N VAL A 480 -19.59 -2.91 7.17
CA VAL A 480 -18.20 -2.72 7.60
C VAL A 480 -18.16 -1.68 8.71
N THR A 481 -17.52 -2.01 9.83
CA THR A 481 -17.28 -1.06 10.94
C THR A 481 -15.79 -1.02 11.25
N PHE A 482 -15.21 0.18 11.21
CA PHE A 482 -13.80 0.42 11.54
C PHE A 482 -13.68 0.87 12.99
N TYR A 483 -12.83 0.19 13.77
CA TYR A 483 -12.54 0.52 15.16
C TYR A 483 -11.07 0.94 15.29
N GLN A 484 -10.82 2.14 15.81
CA GLN A 484 -9.47 2.64 16.05
C GLN A 484 -8.86 1.92 17.26
N ALA A 485 -7.83 1.12 17.00
CA ALA A 485 -7.15 0.28 17.98
C ALA A 485 -5.90 0.93 18.58
N ASP A 486 -5.16 1.68 17.78
CA ASP A 486 -4.06 2.53 18.24
C ASP A 486 -4.53 4.00 18.19
N PRO A 487 -5.09 4.55 19.28
CA PRO A 487 -5.51 5.93 19.28
C PRO A 487 -4.33 6.89 19.23
N ASP A 488 -3.09 6.44 19.46
CA ASP A 488 -1.90 7.27 19.55
C ASP A 488 -1.13 7.45 18.25
N ASP A 489 -1.33 6.56 17.28
CA ASP A 489 -0.74 6.65 15.96
C ASP A 489 -1.10 7.98 15.24
N PRO A 490 -0.10 8.80 14.85
CA PRO A 490 -0.35 10.08 14.19
C PRO A 490 -1.02 9.94 12.81
N ILE A 491 -0.81 8.84 12.10
CA ILE A 491 -1.40 8.62 10.77
C ILE A 491 -2.91 8.42 10.91
N ILE A 492 -3.34 7.49 11.77
CA ILE A 492 -4.78 7.26 11.97
C ILE A 492 -5.46 8.45 12.65
N LYS A 493 -4.79 9.18 13.57
CA LYS A 493 -5.30 10.44 14.13
C LYS A 493 -5.64 11.45 13.03
N THR A 494 -4.82 11.51 11.99
CA THR A 494 -5.03 12.43 10.85
C THR A 494 -6.21 11.99 10.00
N TYR A 495 -6.29 10.71 9.64
CA TYR A 495 -7.44 10.18 8.88
C TYR A 495 -8.75 10.25 9.65
N ALA A 496 -8.74 10.03 10.96
CA ALA A 496 -9.92 10.18 11.82
C ALA A 496 -10.43 11.63 11.86
N LYS A 497 -9.54 12.62 11.79
CA LYS A 497 -9.93 14.04 11.67
C LYS A 497 -10.54 14.38 10.30
N ILE A 498 -9.99 13.81 9.22
CA ILE A 498 -10.51 13.99 7.86
C ILE A 498 -11.89 13.32 7.70
N PHE A 499 -12.06 12.14 8.31
CA PHE A 499 -13.27 11.32 8.20
C PHE A 499 -13.90 11.00 9.57
N PRO A 500 -14.53 11.99 10.24
CA PRO A 500 -14.93 11.90 11.64
C PRO A 500 -16.02 10.84 11.94
N LYS A 501 -16.74 10.34 10.93
CA LYS A 501 -17.79 9.33 11.09
C LYS A 501 -17.36 7.91 10.71
N THR A 502 -16.13 7.73 10.21
CA THR A 502 -15.66 6.44 9.68
C THR A 502 -15.14 5.53 10.78
N PHE A 503 -14.44 6.09 11.77
CA PHE A 503 -13.77 5.31 12.83
C PHE A 503 -14.52 5.43 14.15
N LYS A 504 -14.83 4.29 14.76
CA LYS A 504 -15.37 4.20 16.12
C LYS A 504 -14.24 3.94 17.12
N LYS A 505 -14.48 4.21 18.40
CA LYS A 505 -13.51 3.85 19.45
C LYS A 505 -13.51 2.33 19.61
N LEU A 506 -12.35 1.74 19.89
CA LEU A 506 -12.27 0.30 20.19
C LEU A 506 -13.19 -0.12 21.35
N ALA A 507 -13.36 0.75 22.34
CA ALA A 507 -14.27 0.53 23.47
C ALA A 507 -15.75 0.38 23.08
N ASP A 508 -16.15 0.87 21.90
CA ASP A 508 -17.51 0.74 21.37
C ASP A 508 -17.73 -0.62 20.67
N MET A 509 -16.67 -1.42 20.50
CA MET A 509 -16.76 -2.76 19.93
C MET A 509 -17.52 -3.69 20.91
N PRO A 510 -18.44 -4.54 20.42
CA PRO A 510 -19.11 -5.52 21.27
C PRO A 510 -18.11 -6.37 22.05
N LYS A 511 -18.32 -6.53 23.37
CA LYS A 511 -17.40 -7.26 24.27
C LYS A 511 -17.08 -8.67 23.76
N LYS A 512 -18.08 -9.35 23.18
CA LYS A 512 -17.88 -10.69 22.61
C LYS A 512 -16.88 -10.67 21.46
N LEU A 513 -16.90 -9.67 20.58
CA LEU A 513 -15.91 -9.54 19.50
C LEU A 513 -14.53 -9.10 20.03
N ILE A 514 -14.48 -8.23 21.05
CA ILE A 514 -13.21 -7.82 21.68
C ILE A 514 -12.43 -9.03 22.18
N SER A 515 -13.10 -10.01 22.81
CA SER A 515 -12.43 -11.22 23.28
C SER A 515 -11.84 -12.09 22.17
N HIS A 516 -12.18 -11.82 20.90
CA HIS A 516 -11.66 -12.50 19.72
C HIS A 516 -10.54 -11.74 19.00
N LEU A 517 -10.16 -10.54 19.44
CA LEU A 517 -9.08 -9.78 18.80
C LEU A 517 -7.72 -10.46 19.01
N ARG A 518 -7.00 -10.71 17.92
CA ARG A 518 -5.65 -11.30 17.96
C ARG A 518 -4.56 -10.30 17.60
N TYR A 519 -3.32 -10.68 17.89
CA TYR A 519 -2.16 -9.98 17.35
C TYR A 519 -2.00 -10.37 15.87
N PRO A 520 -1.89 -9.42 14.94
CA PRO A 520 -1.91 -9.72 13.51
C PRO A 520 -0.66 -10.47 13.03
N GLU A 521 -0.81 -11.33 12.02
CA GLU A 521 0.28 -12.20 11.53
C GLU A 521 1.33 -11.42 10.73
N ASP A 522 0.91 -10.49 9.86
CA ASP A 522 1.84 -9.75 9.00
C ASP A 522 2.74 -8.82 9.82
N ILE A 523 2.17 -8.05 10.74
CA ILE A 523 2.96 -7.15 11.59
C ILE A 523 3.90 -7.93 12.51
N PHE A 524 3.48 -9.11 13.02
CA PHE A 524 4.34 -9.98 13.82
C PHE A 524 5.52 -10.52 12.99
N THR A 525 5.24 -10.99 11.77
CA THR A 525 6.27 -11.47 10.84
C THR A 525 7.26 -10.35 10.50
N LEU A 526 6.76 -9.15 10.26
CA LEU A 526 7.59 -7.98 9.95
C LEU A 526 8.45 -7.56 11.15
N GLN A 527 7.86 -7.51 12.35
CA GLN A 527 8.55 -7.18 13.59
C GLN A 527 9.63 -8.20 13.94
N THR A 528 9.34 -9.49 13.84
CA THR A 528 10.32 -10.55 14.10
C THR A 528 11.46 -10.50 13.08
N ALA A 529 11.17 -10.29 11.79
CA ALA A 529 12.17 -10.13 10.75
C ALA A 529 13.11 -8.95 11.03
N ILE A 530 12.60 -7.76 11.36
CA ILE A 530 13.44 -6.61 11.68
C ILE A 530 14.20 -6.79 13.00
N TYR A 531 13.60 -7.47 13.98
CA TYR A 531 14.20 -7.71 15.30
C TYR A 531 15.46 -8.58 15.25
N THR A 532 15.58 -9.47 14.24
CA THR A 532 16.80 -10.27 14.03
C THR A 532 18.08 -9.44 13.94
N ILE A 533 17.98 -8.17 13.52
CA ILE A 533 19.09 -7.23 13.41
C ILE A 533 18.98 -6.13 14.48
N TYR A 534 17.78 -5.57 14.68
CA TYR A 534 17.55 -4.39 15.52
C TYR A 534 17.31 -4.69 17.01
N HIS A 535 17.54 -5.93 17.46
CA HIS A 535 17.75 -6.24 18.88
C HIS A 535 19.10 -5.73 19.39
N MET A 536 20.07 -5.46 18.49
CA MET A 536 21.38 -4.90 18.84
C MET A 536 21.24 -3.40 19.09
N ASP A 537 21.19 -3.02 20.36
CA ASP A 537 21.03 -1.61 20.76
C ASP A 537 22.37 -0.84 20.76
N ASP A 538 23.50 -1.54 20.81
CA ASP A 538 24.83 -0.93 20.79
C ASP A 538 25.29 -0.64 19.34
N PRO A 539 25.60 0.63 19.00
CA PRO A 539 26.02 1.00 17.65
C PRO A 539 27.29 0.30 17.16
N GLN A 540 28.23 -0.03 18.04
CA GLN A 540 29.47 -0.70 17.67
C GLN A 540 29.20 -2.17 17.35
N ILE A 541 28.37 -2.86 18.12
CA ILE A 541 27.93 -4.22 17.79
C ILE A 541 27.18 -4.22 16.46
N PHE A 542 26.22 -3.31 16.29
CA PHE A 542 25.42 -3.20 15.07
C PHE A 542 26.28 -2.91 13.82
N TYR A 543 27.32 -2.10 13.94
CA TYR A 543 28.22 -1.80 12.83
C TYR A 543 29.03 -3.02 12.37
N ASN A 544 29.37 -3.93 13.28
CA ASN A 544 30.23 -5.10 13.01
C ASN A 544 29.47 -6.39 12.66
N LYS A 545 28.14 -6.30 12.46
CA LYS A 545 27.23 -7.44 12.25
C LYS A 545 27.44 -8.21 10.94
#